data_AF-A0A9D7APU1-F1
#
_entry.id   AF-A0A9D7APU1-F1
#
_cell.length_a   1.000
_cell.length_b   1.000
_cell.length_c   1.000
_cell.angle_alpha   90.00
_cell.angle_beta   90.00
_cell.angle_gamma   90.00
#
_symmetry.space_group_name_H-M   'P 1'
#
loop_
_entity.id
_entity.type
_entity.pdbx_description
1 polymer ?
#
loop_
_entity_poly.entity_id
_entity_poly.type
_entity_poly.pdbx_seq_one_letter_code
_entity_poly.pdbx_strand_id
1 'polypeptide(L)'
;MSVTAKLFMSGRSQAIRLPAKLRIDAKEVRIEQVGNALWIQPDTSPQRPLSWLKTFYATSDPLPDTYLADRHDAPPQIRDWT
;
A
#
# COMPACT_ATOMS: atom_id res chain seq x y z
N MET A 1 10.29 -13.92 2.07
CA MET A 1 11.74 -13.87 2.36
C MET A 1 12.11 -12.46 2.80
N SER A 2 12.74 -12.29 3.97
CA SER A 2 13.28 -11.01 4.43
C SER A 2 14.79 -10.93 4.15
N VAL A 3 15.31 -9.73 3.92
CA VAL A 3 16.75 -9.46 3.91
C VAL A 3 17.06 -8.13 4.55
N THR A 4 18.18 -8.09 5.27
CA THR A 4 18.72 -6.85 5.81
C THR A 4 19.53 -6.14 4.72
N ALA A 5 19.25 -4.86 4.54
CA ALA A 5 20.00 -3.99 3.63
C ALA A 5 20.83 -2.99 4.44
N LYS A 6 21.92 -2.50 3.86
CA LYS A 6 22.71 -1.43 4.48
C LYS A 6 22.08 -0.07 4.17
N LEU A 7 21.99 0.76 5.21
CA LEU A 7 21.76 2.19 5.08
C LEU A 7 23.09 2.90 4.85
N PHE A 8 23.07 3.93 4.02
CA PHE A 8 24.23 4.79 3.76
C PHE A 8 23.78 6.21 3.42
N MET A 9 24.72 7.15 3.40
CA MET A 9 24.46 8.53 2.99
C MET A 9 24.80 8.71 1.51
N SER A 10 23.92 9.40 0.77
CA SER A 10 24.13 9.86 -0.59
C SER A 10 23.97 11.38 -0.61
N GLY A 11 25.09 12.10 -0.56
CA GLY A 11 25.08 13.54 -0.33
C GLY A 11 24.45 13.88 1.02
N ARG A 12 23.37 14.67 1.01
CA ARG A 12 22.62 15.09 2.20
C ARG A 12 21.46 14.16 2.57
N SER A 13 21.25 13.08 1.80
CA SER A 13 20.11 12.18 1.95
C SER A 13 20.56 10.81 2.47
N GLN A 14 19.67 10.12 3.18
CA GLN A 14 19.84 8.71 3.52
C GLN A 14 19.33 7.83 2.37
N ALA A 15 20.01 6.71 2.13
CA ALA A 15 19.69 5.76 1.07
C ALA A 15 19.78 4.30 1.56
N ILE A 16 18.98 3.43 0.95
CA ILE A 16 19.01 1.97 1.16
C ILE A 16 19.70 1.33 -0.03
N ARG A 17 20.71 0.48 0.22
CA ARG A 17 21.31 -0.33 -0.86
C ARG A 17 20.44 -1.55 -1.13
N LEU A 18 19.60 -1.49 -2.16
CA LEU A 18 18.74 -2.62 -2.54
C LEU A 18 19.59 -3.83 -2.99
N PRO A 19 19.42 -5.01 -2.36
CA PRO A 19 20.02 -6.26 -2.84
C PRO A 19 19.53 -6.62 -4.24
N ALA A 20 20.34 -7.35 -5.02
CA ALA A 20 20.03 -7.69 -6.41
C ALA A 20 18.63 -8.33 -6.60
N LYS A 21 18.22 -9.20 -5.67
CA LYS A 21 16.92 -9.87 -5.69
C LYS A 21 15.70 -8.99 -5.35
N LEU A 22 15.94 -7.77 -4.85
CA LEU A 22 14.91 -6.79 -4.51
C LEU A 22 15.01 -5.53 -5.40
N ARG A 23 15.70 -5.62 -6.55
CA ARG A 23 15.74 -4.52 -7.52
C ARG A 23 14.32 -4.28 -8.04
N ILE A 24 13.94 -3.01 -8.06
CA ILE A 24 12.65 -2.55 -8.58
C ILE A 24 12.86 -2.14 -10.04
N ASP A 25 12.07 -2.69 -10.95
CA ASP A 25 12.10 -2.32 -12.37
C ASP A 25 11.29 -1.04 -12.62
N ALA A 26 11.82 0.08 -12.13
CA ALA A 26 11.21 1.41 -12.28
C ALA A 26 12.28 2.51 -12.16
N LYS A 27 11.98 3.69 -12.73
CA LYS A 27 12.84 4.87 -12.59
C LYS A 27 12.60 5.63 -11.29
N GLU A 28 11.37 5.59 -10.79
CA GLU A 28 10.93 6.30 -9.60
C GLU A 28 10.05 5.38 -8.74
N VAL A 29 9.95 5.69 -7.45
CA VAL A 29 9.14 4.96 -6.49
C VAL A 29 8.35 5.91 -5.62
N ARG A 30 7.14 5.50 -5.28
CA ARG A 30 6.34 6.12 -4.22
C ARG A 30 6.67 5.46 -2.89
N ILE A 31 6.89 6.28 -1.87
CA ILE A 31 7.21 5.85 -0.51
C ILE A 31 6.12 6.36 0.42
N GLU A 32 5.49 5.46 1.17
CA GLU A 32 4.47 5.77 2.17
C GLU A 32 4.87 5.23 3.53
N GLN A 33 4.59 5.97 4.60
CA GLN A 33 4.79 5.49 5.95
C GLN A 33 3.55 4.73 6.44
N VAL A 34 3.73 3.48 6.85
CA VAL A 34 2.68 2.61 7.40
C VAL A 34 3.12 2.16 8.78
N GLY A 35 2.65 2.86 9.82
CA GLY A 35 3.13 2.70 11.19
C GLY A 35 4.64 2.98 11.27
N ASN A 36 5.42 1.97 11.67
CA ASN A 36 6.88 2.06 11.77
C ASN A 36 7.61 1.56 10.50
N ALA A 37 6.87 1.20 9.46
CA ALA A 37 7.42 0.69 8.21
C ALA A 37 7.32 1.72 7.08
N LEU A 38 8.15 1.54 6.05
CA LEU A 38 8.03 2.24 4.77
C LEU A 38 7.53 1.25 3.72
N TRP A 39 6.40 1.58 3.10
CA TRP A 39 5.89 0.88 1.93
C TRP A 39 6.41 1.56 0.67
N ILE A 40 7.13 0.81 -0.16
CA ILE A 40 7.79 1.32 -1.37
C ILE A 40 7.24 0.56 -2.57
N GLN A 41 6.74 1.31 -3.56
CA GLN A 41 6.19 0.75 -4.80
C GLN A 41 6.66 1.56 -6.01
N PRO A 42 6.82 0.94 -7.20
CA PRO A 42 7.07 1.66 -8.44
C PRO A 42 6.12 2.85 -8.61
N ASP A 43 6.66 4.03 -8.95
CA ASP A 43 5.82 5.14 -9.38
C ASP A 43 5.44 4.91 -10.85
N THR A 44 4.22 4.41 -11.07
CA THR A 44 3.65 4.20 -12.40
C THR A 44 2.90 5.43 -12.91
N SER A 45 3.40 6.65 -12.72
CA SER A 45 2.89 7.90 -13.33
C SER A 45 1.44 8.31 -12.94
N PRO A 46 1.09 9.61 -12.90
CA PRO A 46 -0.21 10.11 -12.43
C PRO A 46 -1.44 9.70 -13.27
N GLN A 47 -1.24 9.06 -14.42
CA GLN A 47 -2.28 8.85 -15.43
C GLN A 47 -3.19 7.65 -15.13
N ARG A 48 -2.91 6.86 -14.10
CA ARG A 48 -3.84 5.82 -13.63
C ARG A 48 -3.95 5.84 -12.11
N PRO A 49 -4.70 6.79 -11.53
CA PRO A 49 -5.08 6.78 -10.10
C PRO A 49 -5.81 5.48 -9.66
N LEU A 50 -6.08 4.56 -10.58
CA LEU A 50 -6.85 3.34 -10.40
C LEU A 50 -6.12 2.11 -11.01
N SER A 51 -4.81 2.18 -11.32
CA SER A 51 -4.09 1.01 -11.86
C SER A 51 -4.12 -0.16 -10.87
N TRP A 52 -3.85 0.11 -9.60
CA TRP A 52 -3.98 -0.86 -8.52
C TRP A 52 -5.42 -1.37 -8.38
N LEU A 53 -6.42 -0.50 -8.54
CA LEU A 53 -7.84 -0.86 -8.45
C LEU A 53 -8.27 -1.75 -9.63
N LYS A 54 -7.75 -1.47 -10.83
CA LYS A 54 -7.95 -2.31 -12.02
C LYS A 54 -7.34 -3.70 -11.80
N THR A 55 -6.13 -3.77 -11.25
CA THR A 55 -5.51 -5.05 -10.89
C THR A 55 -6.34 -5.76 -9.83
N PHE A 56 -6.75 -5.07 -8.77
CA PHE A 56 -7.58 -5.62 -7.70
C PHE A 56 -8.86 -6.28 -8.25
N TYR A 57 -9.62 -5.60 -9.12
CA TYR A 57 -10.82 -6.18 -9.74
C TYR A 57 -10.52 -7.27 -10.78
N ALA A 58 -9.35 -7.28 -11.40
CA ALA A 58 -8.97 -8.32 -12.36
C ALA A 58 -8.47 -9.61 -11.68
N THR A 59 -7.95 -9.52 -10.45
CA THR A 59 -7.34 -10.64 -9.73
C THR A 59 -8.14 -11.13 -8.53
N SER A 60 -9.14 -10.38 -8.09
CA SER A 60 -10.00 -10.77 -6.98
C SER A 60 -11.30 -11.37 -7.50
N ASP A 61 -11.79 -12.41 -6.85
CA ASP A 61 -13.09 -12.97 -7.17
C ASP A 61 -14.20 -11.93 -6.92
N PRO A 62 -15.25 -11.89 -7.77
CA PRO A 62 -16.39 -11.03 -7.53
C PRO A 62 -17.06 -11.40 -6.21
N LEU A 63 -17.54 -10.39 -5.50
CA LEU A 63 -18.34 -10.62 -4.31
C LEU A 63 -19.66 -11.30 -4.72
N PRO A 64 -20.19 -12.22 -3.90
CA PRO A 64 -21.46 -12.86 -4.19
C PRO A 64 -22.58 -11.81 -4.21
N ASP A 65 -23.66 -12.08 -4.95
CA ASP A 65 -24.83 -11.19 -5.03
C ASP A 65 -25.47 -10.92 -3.65
N THR A 66 -25.24 -11.81 -2.69
CA THR A 66 -25.72 -11.67 -1.31
C THR A 66 -24.82 -10.80 -0.42
N TYR A 67 -23.68 -10.33 -0.93
CA TYR A 67 -22.74 -9.53 -0.14
C TYR A 67 -23.40 -8.22 0.30
N LEU A 68 -23.55 -8.05 1.61
CA LEU A 68 -24.25 -6.93 2.24
C LEU A 68 -25.74 -6.80 1.86
N ALA A 69 -26.39 -7.90 1.46
CA ALA A 69 -27.83 -7.92 1.19
C ALA A 69 -28.67 -7.58 2.44
N ASP A 70 -28.17 -7.94 3.62
CA ASP A 70 -28.74 -7.52 4.91
C ASP A 70 -27.66 -6.89 5.78
N ARG A 71 -27.58 -5.55 5.72
CA ARG A 71 -26.64 -4.76 6.50
C ARG A 71 -27.32 -4.32 7.79
N HIS A 72 -26.95 -4.97 8.89
CA HIS A 72 -27.37 -4.62 10.24
C HIS A 72 -26.68 -3.33 10.76
N ASP A 73 -26.93 -2.21 10.08
CA ASP A 73 -26.35 -0.90 10.41
C ASP A 73 -27.20 -0.17 11.46
N ALA A 74 -27.14 -0.67 12.70
CA ALA A 74 -27.86 -0.08 13.81
C ALA A 74 -27.36 1.36 14.10
N PRO A 75 -28.25 2.27 14.55
CA PRO A 75 -27.83 3.61 14.92
C PRO A 75 -26.77 3.57 16.02
N PRO A 76 -25.83 4.54 16.04
CA PRO A 76 -24.82 4.62 17.08
C PRO A 76 -25.48 4.71 18.46
N GLN A 77 -24.88 4.05 19.45
CA GLN A 77 -25.34 4.12 20.83
C GLN A 77 -25.12 5.54 21.39
N ILE A 78 -26.07 6.01 22.22
CA ILE A 78 -25.85 7.19 23.05
C ILE A 78 -24.79 6.85 24.09
N ARG A 79 -23.73 7.65 24.18
CA ARG A 79 -22.70 7.52 25.22
C ARG A 79 -22.76 8.71 26.15
N ASP A 80 -22.56 8.44 27.44
CA ASP A 80 -22.25 9.47 28.42
C ASP A 80 -20.75 9.79 28.30
N TRP A 81 -20.45 11.05 28.01
CA TRP A 81 -19.09 11.56 27.80
C TRP A 81 -18.63 12.45 28.97
N THR A 82 -19.41 12.50 30.04
CA THR A 82 -19.11 13.27 31.23
C THR A 82 -17.96 12.66 32.03
#